data_AF-A0A9R0V565-F1
#
_entry.id   AF-A0A9R0V565-F1
#
_cell.length_a   1.000
_cell.length_b   1.000
_cell.length_c   1.000
_cell.angle_alpha   90.00
_cell.angle_beta   90.00
_cell.angle_gamma   90.00
#
_symmetry.space_group_name_H-M   'P 1'
#
loop_
_entity.id
_entity.type
_entity.pdbx_description
1 polymer ?
#
loop_
_entity_poly.entity_id
_entity_poly.type
_entity_poly.pdbx_seq_one_letter_code
_entity_poly.pdbx_strand_id
1 'polypeptide(L)'
;MMVAASANTLNQVFDVKNDAKMKRTMRRPLPSGRISPVHAAMWATSVGAAGTTLLACKANYLAAGLAASNLILYAFVYTPLKQIHHVNTWVGAVVGAIPPLLGWAVAASEVSLNSMILPTALYFWQLSHFMALAYLCCDDYVAGGYRMLSFADPSGKITAWVSLRNCLYMLPLGLLAYKWGLTSGWFSFEASLLTTGLTIGALSFDLYCIGCLTNETTEIAVVLCVAELRDDEESARQKREHYRAQSRPPVDYASVAQFPFLPVPVYISAQAHE
;
A
#
# COMPACT_ATOMS: atom_id res chain seq x y z
N MET A 1 5.67 17.63 -8.75
CA MET A 1 6.32 16.49 -9.43
C MET A 1 7.77 16.29 -9.00
N MET A 2 8.65 17.29 -9.10
CA MET A 2 10.07 17.16 -8.71
C MET A 2 10.27 16.61 -7.28
N VAL A 3 9.58 17.19 -6.29
CA VAL A 3 9.67 16.74 -4.88
C VAL A 3 9.23 15.28 -4.69
N ALA A 4 8.18 14.85 -5.40
CA ALA A 4 7.71 13.46 -5.37
C ALA A 4 8.74 12.51 -6.01
N ALA A 5 9.36 12.92 -7.12
CA ALA A 5 10.40 12.15 -7.78
C ALA A 5 11.64 11.99 -6.88
N SER A 6 12.03 13.05 -6.18
CA SER A 6 13.07 13.01 -5.14
C SER A 6 12.72 12.01 -4.03
N ALA A 7 11.52 12.10 -3.45
CA ALA A 7 11.10 11.21 -2.37
C ALA A 7 11.09 9.73 -2.82
N ASN A 8 10.61 9.45 -4.03
CA ASN A 8 10.63 8.10 -4.60
C ASN A 8 12.05 7.57 -4.81
N THR A 9 12.96 8.40 -5.31
CA THR A 9 14.37 8.00 -5.49
C THR A 9 15.06 7.75 -4.16
N LEU A 10 14.84 8.60 -3.15
CA LEU A 10 15.37 8.34 -1.80
C LEU A 10 14.80 7.05 -1.19
N ASN A 11 13.51 6.77 -1.39
CA ASN A 11 12.93 5.50 -0.95
C ASN A 11 13.66 4.31 -1.61
N GLN A 12 13.92 4.36 -2.93
CA GLN A 12 14.68 3.30 -3.59
C GLN A 12 16.14 3.21 -3.11
N VAL A 13 16.78 4.33 -2.75
CA VAL A 13 18.13 4.36 -2.18
C VAL A 13 18.18 3.67 -0.82
N PHE A 14 17.15 3.85 0.03
CA PHE A 14 17.10 3.17 1.33
C PHE A 14 16.72 1.69 1.21
N ASP A 15 15.89 1.32 0.24
CA ASP A 15 15.37 -0.04 0.10
C ASP A 15 16.23 -0.96 -0.78
N VAL A 16 17.41 -0.55 -1.27
CA VAL A 16 18.18 -1.33 -2.26
C VAL A 16 18.32 -2.81 -1.90
N LYS A 17 18.68 -3.13 -0.64
CA LYS A 17 18.85 -4.50 -0.17
C LYS A 17 17.53 -5.26 -0.03
N ASN A 18 16.46 -4.57 0.32
CA ASN A 18 15.13 -5.15 0.52
C ASN A 18 14.48 -5.43 -0.83
N ASP A 19 14.55 -4.47 -1.75
CA ASP A 19 14.04 -4.58 -3.11
C ASP A 19 14.75 -5.69 -3.89
N ALA A 20 16.04 -5.94 -3.63
CA ALA A 20 16.77 -7.05 -4.25
C ALA A 20 16.20 -8.44 -3.91
N LYS A 21 15.46 -8.57 -2.80
CA LYS A 21 14.88 -9.85 -2.32
C LYS A 21 13.47 -10.11 -2.83
N MET A 22 12.82 -9.09 -3.39
CA MET A 22 11.43 -9.17 -3.85
C MET A 22 11.39 -9.39 -5.36
N LYS A 23 10.62 -10.38 -5.81
CA LYS A 23 10.50 -10.72 -7.24
C LYS A 23 10.11 -9.51 -8.09
N ARG A 24 9.28 -8.67 -7.46
CA ARG A 24 8.63 -7.49 -8.03
C ARG A 24 9.55 -6.29 -8.21
N THR A 25 10.52 -6.12 -7.32
CA THR A 25 11.35 -4.90 -7.25
C THR A 25 12.83 -5.15 -7.47
N MET A 26 13.27 -6.41 -7.54
CA MET A 26 14.67 -6.78 -7.82
C MET A 26 15.21 -6.26 -9.16
N ARG A 27 14.34 -5.94 -10.13
CA ARG A 27 14.71 -5.39 -11.44
C ARG A 27 14.75 -3.86 -11.49
N ARG A 28 14.51 -3.16 -10.37
CA ARG A 28 14.60 -1.70 -10.27
C ARG A 28 16.03 -1.22 -10.56
N PRO A 29 16.23 0.05 -10.97
CA PRO A 29 17.56 0.55 -11.37
C PRO A 29 18.66 0.39 -10.32
N LEU A 30 18.35 0.59 -9.03
CA LEU A 30 19.34 0.51 -7.95
C LEU A 30 19.66 -0.94 -7.53
N PRO A 31 18.68 -1.83 -7.24
CA PRO A 31 18.96 -3.24 -6.95
C PRO A 31 19.67 -3.99 -8.08
N SER A 32 19.37 -3.64 -9.33
CA SER A 32 20.02 -4.25 -10.51
C SER A 32 21.37 -3.63 -10.88
N GLY A 33 21.84 -2.62 -10.14
CA GLY A 33 23.13 -1.98 -10.36
C GLY A 33 23.23 -1.08 -11.61
N ARG A 34 22.13 -0.79 -12.31
CA ARG A 34 22.12 0.10 -13.49
C ARG A 34 22.45 1.56 -13.13
N ILE A 35 22.19 1.96 -11.89
CA ILE A 35 22.51 3.29 -11.36
C ILE A 35 23.15 3.08 -9.98
N SER A 36 24.21 3.83 -9.67
CA SER A 36 24.81 3.76 -8.33
C SER A 36 23.93 4.48 -7.29
N PRO A 37 23.86 4.01 -6.02
CA PRO A 37 23.11 4.69 -4.95
C PRO A 37 23.54 6.14 -4.72
N VAL A 38 24.83 6.45 -4.85
CA VAL A 38 25.36 7.82 -4.65
C VAL A 38 24.81 8.77 -5.72
N HIS A 39 24.89 8.38 -7.00
CA HIS A 39 24.33 9.18 -8.09
C HIS A 39 22.82 9.42 -7.91
N ALA A 40 22.07 8.39 -7.51
CA ALA A 40 20.64 8.52 -7.26
C ALA A 40 20.33 9.45 -6.07
N ALA A 41 21.11 9.37 -4.98
CA ALA A 41 20.96 10.26 -3.83
C ALA A 41 21.26 11.73 -4.20
N MET A 42 22.35 11.99 -4.92
CA MET A 42 22.70 13.34 -5.39
C MET A 42 21.61 13.91 -6.30
N TRP A 43 21.09 13.11 -7.23
CA TRP A 43 19.98 13.49 -8.10
C TRP A 43 18.74 13.83 -7.27
N ALA A 44 18.38 12.97 -6.32
CA ALA A 44 17.20 13.18 -5.48
C ALA A 44 17.32 14.48 -4.67
N THR A 45 18.42 14.68 -3.95
CA THR A 45 18.64 15.90 -3.16
C THR A 45 18.57 17.16 -4.03
N SER A 46 19.18 17.13 -5.22
CA SER A 46 19.17 18.26 -6.15
C SER A 46 17.75 18.57 -6.67
N VAL A 47 17.02 17.55 -7.11
CA VAL A 47 15.65 17.69 -7.63
C VAL A 47 14.66 18.06 -6.53
N GLY A 48 14.84 17.53 -5.31
CA GLY A 48 14.04 17.86 -4.14
C GLY A 48 14.21 19.31 -3.71
N ALA A 49 15.46 19.79 -3.64
CA ALA A 49 15.77 21.19 -3.34
C ALA A 49 15.19 22.11 -4.41
N ALA A 50 15.49 21.86 -5.69
CA ALA A 50 14.99 22.66 -6.80
C ALA A 50 13.45 22.69 -6.86
N GLY A 51 12.79 21.55 -6.65
CA GLY A 51 11.34 21.45 -6.63
C GLY A 51 10.69 22.23 -5.47
N THR A 52 11.32 22.18 -4.29
CA THR A 52 10.85 22.92 -3.11
C THR A 52 11.03 24.43 -3.28
N THR A 53 12.20 24.86 -3.77
CA THR A 53 12.47 26.26 -4.09
C THR A 53 11.52 26.78 -5.15
N LEU A 54 11.24 26.00 -6.19
CA LEU A 54 10.29 26.38 -7.23
C LEU A 54 8.88 26.60 -6.65
N LEU A 55 8.41 25.73 -5.75
CA LEU A 55 7.14 25.93 -5.05
C LEU A 55 7.15 27.21 -4.20
N ALA A 56 8.23 27.48 -3.47
CA ALA A 56 8.34 28.67 -2.63
C ALA A 56 8.31 29.96 -3.47
N CYS A 57 8.96 29.96 -4.63
CA CYS A 57 9.07 31.14 -5.49
C CYS A 57 7.87 31.33 -6.44
N LYS A 58 7.20 30.26 -6.86
CA LYS A 58 6.17 30.30 -7.91
C LYS A 58 4.76 29.99 -7.42
N ALA A 59 4.60 29.37 -6.25
CA ALA A 59 3.31 29.10 -5.64
C ALA A 59 3.17 29.89 -4.34
N ASN A 60 3.60 29.31 -3.21
CA ASN A 60 3.61 29.97 -1.90
C ASN A 60 4.44 29.15 -0.91
N TYR A 61 4.80 29.78 0.22
CA TYR A 61 5.60 29.13 1.28
C TYR A 61 4.88 27.98 1.99
N LEU A 62 3.55 28.04 2.09
CA LEU A 62 2.75 26.97 2.71
C LEU A 62 2.88 25.66 1.91
N ALA A 63 2.68 25.70 0.59
CA ALA A 63 2.82 24.57 -0.29
C ALA A 63 4.26 24.05 -0.33
N ALA A 64 5.26 24.94 -0.32
CA ALA A 64 6.67 24.55 -0.25
C ALA A 64 6.99 23.82 1.06
N GLY A 65 6.52 24.35 2.19
CA GLY A 65 6.68 23.72 3.50
C GLY A 65 6.01 22.36 3.59
N LEU A 66 4.78 22.22 3.06
CA LEU A 66 4.08 20.93 2.96
C LEU A 66 4.85 19.94 2.08
N ALA A 67 5.39 20.38 0.94
CA ALA A 67 6.16 19.53 0.03
C ALA A 67 7.44 19.00 0.70
N ALA A 68 8.21 19.90 1.32
CA ALA A 68 9.45 19.57 2.02
C ALA A 68 9.18 18.62 3.19
N SER A 69 8.15 18.92 3.98
CA SER A 69 7.72 18.07 5.10
C SER A 69 7.31 16.69 4.61
N ASN A 70 6.57 16.59 3.50
CA ASN A 70 6.16 15.30 2.95
C ASN A 70 7.33 14.50 2.39
N LEU A 71 8.33 15.15 1.78
CA LEU A 71 9.56 14.48 1.35
C LEU A 71 10.28 13.87 2.54
N ILE A 72 10.41 14.63 3.64
CA ILE A 72 11.07 14.15 4.86
C ILE A 72 10.27 12.99 5.47
N LEU A 73 8.96 13.17 5.60
CA LEU A 73 8.04 12.16 6.14
C LEU A 73 8.10 10.87 5.32
N TYR A 74 8.12 10.96 3.99
CA TYR A 74 8.28 9.79 3.14
C TYR A 74 9.65 9.14 3.37
N ALA A 75 10.72 9.84 3.01
CA ALA A 75 12.03 9.23 2.87
C ALA A 75 12.63 8.79 4.21
N PHE A 76 12.48 9.58 5.27
CA PHE A 76 13.20 9.37 6.52
C PHE A 76 12.34 8.84 7.66
N VAL A 77 11.01 8.92 7.56
CA VAL A 77 10.10 8.38 8.59
C VAL A 77 9.42 7.12 8.07
N TYR A 78 8.65 7.22 6.99
CA TYR A 78 7.89 6.10 6.46
C TYR A 78 8.79 4.97 5.94
N THR A 79 9.80 5.28 5.12
CA THR A 79 10.66 4.24 4.52
C THR A 79 11.32 3.31 5.54
N PRO A 80 12.03 3.79 6.59
CA PRO A 80 12.56 2.89 7.61
C PRO A 80 11.46 2.21 8.42
N LEU A 81 10.34 2.89 8.68
CA LEU A 81 9.24 2.33 9.46
C LEU A 81 8.65 1.05 8.87
N LYS A 82 8.72 0.86 7.54
CA LYS A 82 8.31 -0.39 6.86
C LYS A 82 8.98 -1.65 7.42
N GLN A 83 10.20 -1.52 7.94
CA GLN A 83 10.97 -2.63 8.51
C GLN A 83 10.80 -2.75 10.04
N ILE A 84 10.25 -1.73 10.69
CA ILE A 84 10.22 -1.60 12.15
C ILE A 84 8.85 -2.05 12.70
N HIS A 85 7.75 -1.52 12.15
CA HIS A 85 6.42 -1.70 12.74
C HIS A 85 5.29 -1.71 11.69
N HIS A 86 4.20 -2.44 11.97
CA HIS A 86 3.04 -2.54 11.08
C HIS A 86 2.29 -1.21 10.89
N VAL A 87 2.49 -0.24 11.79
CA VAL A 87 1.97 1.13 11.69
C VAL A 87 2.48 1.87 10.43
N ASN A 88 3.50 1.34 9.76
CA ASN A 88 4.01 1.89 8.51
C ASN A 88 2.90 2.18 7.48
N THR A 89 1.87 1.33 7.37
CA THR A 89 0.81 1.53 6.37
C THR A 89 -0.03 2.78 6.64
N TRP A 90 -0.25 3.12 7.92
CA TRP A 90 -0.98 4.34 8.31
C TRP A 90 -0.13 5.59 8.09
N VAL A 91 1.16 5.55 8.44
CA VAL A 91 2.07 6.67 8.17
C VAL A 91 2.25 6.87 6.66
N GLY A 92 2.39 5.80 5.90
CA GLY A 92 2.41 5.83 4.44
C GLY A 92 1.11 6.40 3.87
N ALA A 93 -0.02 6.13 4.50
CA ALA A 93 -1.28 6.71 4.09
C ALA A 93 -1.33 8.23 4.32
N VAL A 94 -0.72 8.75 5.40
CA VAL A 94 -0.56 10.20 5.59
C VAL A 94 0.29 10.81 4.47
N VAL A 95 1.43 10.18 4.13
CA VAL A 95 2.27 10.60 2.99
C VAL A 95 1.45 10.63 1.68
N GLY A 96 0.55 9.66 1.52
CA GLY A 96 -0.41 9.51 0.43
C GLY A 96 -1.45 10.64 0.32
N ALA A 97 -1.88 11.16 1.46
CA ALA A 97 -2.95 12.14 1.58
C ALA A 97 -2.48 13.60 1.46
N ILE A 98 -1.19 13.87 1.66
CA ILE A 98 -0.63 15.22 1.58
C ILE A 98 -0.64 15.82 0.15
N PRO A 99 -0.40 15.08 -0.96
CA PRO A 99 -0.39 15.67 -2.30
C PRO A 99 -1.68 16.41 -2.71
N PRO A 100 -2.91 15.89 -2.49
CA PRO A 100 -4.13 16.67 -2.72
C PRO A 100 -4.23 17.92 -1.84
N LEU A 101 -3.82 17.82 -0.57
CA LEU A 101 -3.79 18.96 0.34
C LEU A 101 -2.84 20.04 -0.17
N LEU A 102 -1.68 19.63 -0.67
CA LEU A 102 -0.71 20.50 -1.30
C LEU A 102 -1.32 21.19 -2.54
N GLY A 103 -2.11 20.48 -3.34
CA GLY A 103 -2.87 21.08 -4.45
C GLY A 103 -3.81 22.19 -4.00
N TRP A 104 -4.56 21.98 -2.92
CA TRP A 104 -5.42 23.01 -2.32
C TRP A 104 -4.59 24.19 -1.80
N ALA A 105 -3.51 23.91 -1.04
CA ALA A 105 -2.64 24.94 -0.48
C ALA A 105 -1.97 25.80 -1.56
N VAL A 106 -1.66 25.24 -2.73
CA VAL A 106 -1.17 26.02 -3.88
C VAL A 106 -2.24 26.99 -4.39
N ALA A 107 -3.49 26.53 -4.55
CA ALA A 107 -4.56 27.33 -5.13
C ALA A 107 -5.13 28.37 -4.16
N ALA A 108 -5.33 28.01 -2.89
CA ALA A 108 -6.02 28.83 -1.89
C ALA A 108 -5.06 29.52 -0.91
N SER A 109 -3.78 29.13 -0.86
CA SER A 109 -2.79 29.63 0.11
C SER A 109 -3.19 29.47 1.58
N GLU A 110 -4.06 28.50 1.87
CA GLU A 110 -4.54 28.18 3.22
C GLU A 110 -4.75 26.68 3.39
N VAL A 111 -4.87 26.24 4.65
CA VAL A 111 -5.38 24.91 5.02
C VAL A 111 -6.65 25.11 5.82
N SER A 112 -7.79 24.76 5.23
CA SER A 112 -9.11 24.86 5.85
C SER A 112 -9.77 23.49 6.00
N LEU A 113 -10.85 23.39 6.77
CA LEU A 113 -11.56 22.11 6.96
C LEU A 113 -12.03 21.52 5.61
N ASN A 114 -12.45 22.38 4.69
CA ASN A 114 -12.83 22.00 3.34
C ASN A 114 -11.72 21.31 2.56
N SER A 115 -10.47 21.78 2.74
CA SER A 115 -9.29 21.20 2.09
C SER A 115 -8.98 19.76 2.52
N MET A 116 -9.56 19.30 3.63
CA MET A 116 -9.31 17.95 4.18
C MET A 116 -10.14 16.85 3.51
N ILE A 117 -11.21 17.17 2.79
CA ILE A 117 -12.12 16.15 2.21
C ILE A 117 -11.38 15.22 1.26
N LEU A 118 -10.67 15.76 0.29
CA LEU A 118 -9.97 14.96 -0.72
C LEU A 118 -8.75 14.20 -0.14
N PRO A 119 -7.89 14.80 0.70
CA PRO A 119 -6.88 14.08 1.47
C PRO A 119 -7.46 12.91 2.28
N THR A 120 -8.58 13.12 2.97
CA THR A 120 -9.24 12.09 3.79
C THR A 120 -9.78 10.95 2.93
N ALA A 121 -10.36 11.29 1.77
CA ALA A 121 -10.81 10.28 0.81
C ALA A 121 -9.65 9.42 0.31
N LEU A 122 -8.52 10.03 -0.08
CA LEU A 122 -7.33 9.25 -0.48
C LEU A 122 -6.74 8.44 0.67
N TYR A 123 -6.73 9.01 1.89
CA TYR A 123 -6.24 8.34 3.09
C TYR A 123 -6.96 7.01 3.33
N PHE A 124 -8.29 7.04 3.35
CA PHE A 124 -9.08 5.84 3.59
C PHE A 124 -9.08 4.89 2.39
N TRP A 125 -9.20 5.41 1.16
CA TRP A 125 -9.21 4.59 -0.05
C TRP A 125 -7.95 3.73 -0.16
N GLN A 126 -6.77 4.34 -0.01
CA GLN A 126 -5.53 3.60 -0.17
C GLN A 126 -5.32 2.59 0.95
N LEU A 127 -5.80 2.85 2.18
CA LEU A 127 -5.73 1.85 3.26
C LEU A 127 -6.51 0.60 2.90
N SER A 128 -7.72 0.73 2.36
CA SER A 128 -8.51 -0.42 1.92
C SER A 128 -7.82 -1.21 0.81
N HIS A 129 -7.26 -0.51 -0.17
CA HIS A 129 -6.51 -1.12 -1.26
C HIS A 129 -5.20 -1.79 -0.79
N PHE A 130 -4.40 -1.10 0.03
CA PHE A 130 -3.13 -1.60 0.54
C PHE A 130 -3.29 -2.82 1.44
N MET A 131 -4.35 -2.90 2.24
CA MET A 131 -4.60 -4.09 3.06
C MET A 131 -4.87 -5.33 2.20
N ALA A 132 -5.67 -5.20 1.15
CA ALA A 132 -5.88 -6.30 0.20
C ALA A 132 -4.56 -6.72 -0.49
N LEU A 133 -3.73 -5.74 -0.88
CA LEU A 133 -2.43 -6.02 -1.48
C LEU A 133 -1.44 -6.66 -0.49
N ALA A 134 -1.43 -6.22 0.76
CA ALA A 134 -0.58 -6.75 1.81
C ALA A 134 -0.92 -8.20 2.12
N TYR A 135 -2.20 -8.57 2.04
CA TYR A 135 -2.65 -9.96 2.15
C TYR A 135 -2.17 -10.80 0.96
N LEU A 136 -2.41 -10.34 -0.28
CA LEU A 136 -2.04 -11.08 -1.50
C LEU A 136 -0.52 -11.25 -1.67
N CYS A 137 0.27 -10.25 -1.27
CA CYS A 137 1.72 -10.23 -1.48
C CYS A 137 2.51 -10.42 -0.17
N CYS A 138 1.91 -11.06 0.83
CA CYS A 138 2.52 -11.25 2.15
C CYS A 138 3.91 -11.88 2.03
N ASP A 139 4.05 -12.96 1.25
CA ASP A 139 5.33 -13.67 1.09
C ASP A 139 6.44 -12.79 0.47
N ASP A 140 6.10 -11.92 -0.48
CA ASP A 140 7.04 -10.98 -1.10
C ASP A 140 7.47 -9.91 -0.08
N TYR A 141 6.53 -9.38 0.71
CA TYR A 141 6.85 -8.43 1.80
C TYR A 141 7.74 -9.06 2.87
N VAL A 142 7.50 -10.32 3.23
CA VAL A 142 8.32 -11.08 4.19
C VAL A 142 9.72 -11.32 3.63
N ALA A 143 9.84 -11.71 2.36
CA ALA A 143 11.14 -11.86 1.69
C ALA A 143 11.93 -10.55 1.68
N GLY A 144 11.24 -9.42 1.45
CA GLY A 144 11.79 -8.08 1.56
C GLY A 144 12.14 -7.63 2.98
N GLY A 145 11.80 -8.41 4.02
CA GLY A 145 12.05 -8.05 5.42
C GLY A 145 11.13 -6.95 5.96
N TYR A 146 9.96 -6.76 5.34
CA TYR A 146 8.97 -5.78 5.78
C TYR A 146 8.03 -6.36 6.84
N ARG A 147 7.64 -5.52 7.80
CA ARG A 147 6.74 -5.87 8.90
C ARG A 147 5.35 -5.31 8.65
N MET A 148 4.66 -5.87 7.66
CA MET A 148 3.27 -5.49 7.34
C MET A 148 2.29 -6.08 8.35
N LEU A 149 1.08 -5.50 8.44
CA LEU A 149 0.02 -6.04 9.29
C LEU A 149 -0.32 -7.50 8.93
N SER A 150 -0.35 -7.83 7.63
CA SER A 150 -0.62 -9.17 7.11
C SER A 150 0.41 -10.22 7.56
N PHE A 151 1.62 -9.82 7.93
CA PHE A 151 2.61 -10.73 8.51
C PHE A 151 2.20 -11.20 9.91
N ALA A 152 1.60 -10.31 10.71
CA ALA A 152 1.10 -10.62 12.04
C ALA A 152 -0.33 -11.21 12.03
N ASP A 153 -0.96 -11.30 10.86
CA ASP A 153 -2.33 -11.79 10.67
C ASP A 153 -2.40 -12.84 9.53
N PRO A 154 -1.96 -14.08 9.78
CA PRO A 154 -1.98 -15.15 8.77
C PRO A 154 -3.38 -15.43 8.22
N SER A 155 -4.41 -15.26 9.06
CA SER A 155 -5.81 -15.45 8.67
C SER A 155 -6.33 -14.38 7.69
N GLY A 156 -5.69 -13.22 7.67
CA GLY A 156 -6.15 -12.04 6.94
C GLY A 156 -7.38 -11.35 7.54
N LYS A 157 -7.95 -11.85 8.63
CA LYS A 157 -9.19 -11.31 9.22
C LYS A 157 -9.01 -9.87 9.71
N ILE A 158 -7.92 -9.58 10.40
CA ILE A 158 -7.63 -8.22 10.90
C ILE A 158 -7.36 -7.30 9.71
N THR A 159 -6.61 -7.79 8.73
CA THR A 159 -6.26 -7.07 7.51
C THR A 159 -7.51 -6.71 6.69
N ALA A 160 -8.42 -7.66 6.51
CA ALA A 160 -9.68 -7.47 5.81
C ALA A 160 -10.64 -6.55 6.57
N TRP A 161 -10.74 -6.70 7.89
CA TRP A 161 -11.54 -5.80 8.72
C TRP A 161 -11.05 -4.35 8.67
N VAL A 162 -9.73 -4.14 8.70
CA VAL A 162 -9.14 -2.80 8.51
C VAL A 162 -9.51 -2.26 7.13
N SER A 163 -9.50 -3.08 6.08
CA SER A 163 -9.93 -2.67 4.74
C SER A 163 -11.41 -2.23 4.72
N LEU A 164 -12.30 -3.05 5.28
CA LEU A 164 -13.73 -2.78 5.36
C LEU A 164 -14.03 -1.51 6.15
N ARG A 165 -13.43 -1.36 7.34
CA ARG A 165 -13.60 -0.18 8.18
C ARG A 165 -13.24 1.12 7.46
N ASN A 166 -12.14 1.12 6.69
CA ASN A 166 -11.74 2.32 5.94
C ASN A 166 -12.71 2.63 4.78
N CYS A 167 -13.25 1.61 4.09
CA CYS A 167 -14.32 1.82 3.11
C CYS A 167 -15.57 2.44 3.74
N LEU A 168 -15.96 1.98 4.94
CA LEU A 168 -17.10 2.54 5.68
C LEU A 168 -16.88 4.02 6.04
N TYR A 169 -15.65 4.41 6.42
CA TYR A 169 -15.31 5.82 6.68
C TYR A 169 -15.39 6.72 5.44
N MET A 170 -15.29 6.15 4.23
CA MET A 170 -15.43 6.93 3.00
C MET A 170 -16.87 7.26 2.63
N LEU A 171 -17.85 6.43 3.03
CA LEU A 171 -19.27 6.61 2.69
C LEU A 171 -19.80 8.04 2.95
N PRO A 172 -19.56 8.67 4.13
CA PRO A 172 -20.07 10.01 4.38
C PRO A 172 -19.35 11.12 3.60
N LEU A 173 -18.16 10.88 3.02
CA LEU A 173 -17.32 11.96 2.47
C LEU A 173 -17.95 12.65 1.26
N GLY A 174 -18.61 11.91 0.36
CA GLY A 174 -19.29 12.50 -0.79
C GLY A 174 -20.45 13.43 -0.38
N LEU A 175 -21.21 13.03 0.63
CA LEU A 175 -22.30 13.83 1.19
C LEU A 175 -21.77 15.07 1.92
N LEU A 176 -20.69 14.92 2.70
CA LEU A 176 -20.03 16.03 3.37
C LEU A 176 -19.49 17.05 2.36
N ALA A 177 -18.86 16.59 1.28
CA ALA A 177 -18.37 17.46 0.21
C ALA A 177 -19.49 18.31 -0.41
N TYR A 178 -20.65 17.69 -0.68
CA TYR A 178 -21.83 18.41 -1.17
C TYR A 178 -22.40 19.39 -0.13
N LYS A 179 -22.59 18.96 1.12
CA LYS A 179 -23.14 19.81 2.19
C LYS A 179 -22.26 21.01 2.51
N TRP A 180 -20.94 20.87 2.36
CA TRP A 180 -19.98 21.97 2.53
C TRP A 180 -19.83 22.85 1.29
N GLY A 181 -20.61 22.60 0.23
CA GLY A 181 -20.63 23.41 -0.98
C GLY A 181 -19.41 23.24 -1.87
N LEU A 182 -18.64 22.15 -1.71
CA LEU A 182 -17.43 21.88 -2.51
C LEU A 182 -17.75 21.25 -3.86
N THR A 183 -18.85 20.51 -3.94
CA THR A 183 -19.18 19.68 -5.11
C THR A 183 -20.67 19.74 -5.43
N SER A 184 -21.04 19.29 -6.63
CA SER A 184 -22.44 19.20 -7.04
C SER A 184 -23.17 18.04 -6.34
N GLY A 185 -24.50 18.07 -6.34
CA GLY A 185 -25.30 16.94 -5.87
C GLY A 185 -25.05 15.66 -6.68
N TRP A 186 -24.75 15.79 -7.98
CA TRP A 186 -24.39 14.64 -8.83
C TRP A 186 -23.10 13.97 -8.36
N PHE A 187 -22.09 14.76 -8.02
CA PHE A 187 -20.85 14.23 -7.45
C PHE A 187 -21.11 13.43 -6.17
N SER A 188 -21.99 13.90 -5.28
CA SER A 188 -22.34 13.15 -4.07
C SER A 188 -22.95 11.80 -4.40
N PHE A 189 -23.85 11.73 -5.38
CA PHE A 189 -24.46 10.48 -5.79
C PHE A 189 -23.45 9.50 -6.40
N GLU A 190 -22.60 9.97 -7.32
CA GLU A 190 -21.55 9.16 -7.94
C GLU A 190 -20.54 8.66 -6.90
N ALA A 191 -20.14 9.54 -5.96
CA ALA A 191 -19.26 9.19 -4.86
C ALA A 191 -19.89 8.13 -3.94
N SER A 192 -21.19 8.26 -3.61
CA SER A 192 -21.91 7.26 -2.83
C SER A 192 -22.01 5.92 -3.55
N LEU A 193 -22.25 5.90 -4.87
CA LEU A 193 -22.29 4.68 -5.66
C LEU A 193 -20.92 3.97 -5.65
N LEU A 194 -19.85 4.73 -5.93
CA LEU A 194 -18.48 4.19 -5.96
C LEU A 194 -18.03 3.67 -4.60
N THR A 195 -18.24 4.43 -3.54
CA THR A 195 -17.86 4.03 -2.17
C THR A 195 -18.68 2.86 -1.66
N THR A 196 -19.94 2.74 -2.06
CA THR A 196 -20.75 1.54 -1.79
C THR A 196 -20.18 0.32 -2.50
N GLY A 197 -19.82 0.43 -3.78
CA GLY A 197 -19.17 -0.64 -4.53
C GLY A 197 -17.86 -1.11 -3.89
N LEU A 198 -17.00 -0.16 -3.47
CA LEU A 198 -15.78 -0.46 -2.74
C LEU A 198 -16.05 -1.13 -1.39
N THR A 199 -17.10 -0.72 -0.68
CA THR A 199 -17.51 -1.31 0.60
C THR A 199 -17.99 -2.75 0.41
N ILE A 200 -18.77 -3.03 -0.64
CA ILE A 200 -19.20 -4.39 -0.98
C ILE A 200 -17.98 -5.26 -1.29
N GLY A 201 -17.02 -4.78 -2.08
CA GLY A 201 -15.79 -5.51 -2.37
C GLY A 201 -14.97 -5.82 -1.11
N ALA A 202 -14.84 -4.84 -0.20
CA ALA A 202 -14.16 -5.04 1.07
C ALA A 202 -14.91 -6.00 2.01
N LEU A 203 -16.24 -6.00 1.99
CA LEU A 203 -17.06 -6.95 2.74
C LEU A 203 -16.89 -8.36 2.19
N SER A 204 -16.88 -8.53 0.86
CA SER A 204 -16.59 -9.84 0.24
C SER A 204 -15.21 -10.36 0.63
N PHE A 205 -14.20 -9.48 0.71
CA PHE A 205 -12.87 -9.84 1.18
C PHE A 205 -12.87 -10.26 2.67
N ASP A 206 -13.57 -9.53 3.54
CA ASP A 206 -13.71 -9.88 4.95
C ASP A 206 -14.42 -11.23 5.16
N LEU A 207 -15.53 -11.46 4.46
CA LEU A 207 -16.26 -12.72 4.48
C LEU A 207 -15.41 -13.89 3.94
N TYR A 208 -14.59 -13.66 2.91
CA TYR A 208 -13.65 -14.66 2.40
C TYR A 208 -12.63 -15.08 3.47
N CYS A 209 -12.01 -14.12 4.14
CA CYS A 209 -11.06 -14.41 5.22
C CYS A 209 -11.73 -15.12 6.41
N ILE A 210 -12.96 -14.75 6.76
CA ILE A 210 -13.74 -15.46 7.79
C ILE A 210 -14.02 -16.91 7.37
N GLY A 211 -14.42 -17.14 6.11
CA GLY A 211 -14.66 -18.48 5.57
C GLY A 211 -13.42 -19.38 5.58
N CYS A 212 -12.26 -18.83 5.23
CA CYS A 212 -10.98 -19.53 5.35
C CYS A 212 -10.68 -19.91 6.81
N LEU A 213 -10.89 -18.99 7.76
CA LEU A 213 -10.69 -19.28 9.18
C LEU A 213 -11.58 -20.44 9.65
N THR A 214 -12.86 -20.46 9.27
CA THR A 214 -13.79 -21.54 9.66
C THR A 214 -13.38 -22.88 9.08
N ASN A 215 -12.94 -22.91 7.82
CA ASN A 215 -12.47 -24.15 7.17
C ASN A 215 -11.18 -24.64 7.82
N GLU A 216 -10.23 -23.76 8.13
CA GLU A 216 -8.97 -24.13 8.78
C GLU A 216 -9.20 -24.62 10.21
N THR A 217 -10.10 -23.99 10.99
CA THR A 217 -10.49 -24.50 12.31
C THR A 217 -11.23 -25.82 12.24
N THR A 218 -11.99 -26.06 11.16
CA THR A 218 -12.69 -27.34 10.95
C THR A 218 -11.69 -28.41 10.54
N GLU A 219 -10.72 -28.11 9.67
CA GLU A 219 -9.62 -29.02 9.34
C GLU A 219 -8.75 -29.32 10.56
N ILE A 220 -8.40 -28.32 11.37
CA ILE A 220 -7.64 -28.53 12.61
C ILE A 220 -8.47 -29.30 13.64
N ALA A 221 -9.76 -29.01 13.79
CA ALA A 221 -10.64 -29.76 14.70
C ALA A 221 -10.84 -31.20 14.22
N VAL A 222 -10.94 -31.44 12.91
CA VAL A 222 -10.96 -32.78 12.31
C VAL A 222 -9.62 -33.47 12.52
N VAL A 223 -8.48 -32.79 12.31
CA VAL A 223 -7.15 -33.35 12.54
C VAL A 223 -6.92 -33.63 14.02
N LEU A 224 -7.38 -32.79 14.95
CA LEU A 224 -7.30 -33.00 16.40
C LEU A 224 -8.25 -34.11 16.84
N CYS A 225 -9.47 -34.15 16.34
CA CYS A 225 -10.42 -35.24 16.60
C CYS A 225 -9.90 -36.58 16.04
N VAL A 226 -9.30 -36.56 14.85
CA VAL A 226 -8.55 -37.70 14.28
C VAL A 226 -7.27 -37.98 15.06
N ALA A 227 -6.63 -36.98 15.68
CA ALA A 227 -5.44 -37.15 16.53
C ALA A 227 -5.79 -37.82 17.86
N GLU A 228 -6.94 -37.49 18.45
CA GLU A 228 -7.51 -38.15 19.64
C GLU A 228 -7.89 -39.60 19.33
N LEU A 229 -8.41 -39.86 18.12
CA LEU A 229 -8.62 -41.21 17.59
C LEU A 229 -7.30 -41.90 17.18
N ARG A 230 -6.16 -41.18 17.14
CA ARG A 230 -4.85 -41.67 16.71
C ARG A 230 -3.94 -42.17 17.82
N ASP A 231 -4.29 -42.00 19.09
CA ASP A 231 -3.69 -42.83 20.14
C ASP A 231 -4.01 -44.33 19.92
N ASP A 232 -5.08 -44.64 19.17
CA ASP A 232 -5.38 -46.00 18.67
C ASP A 232 -4.72 -46.30 17.28
N GLU A 233 -4.26 -45.28 16.54
CA GLU A 233 -3.80 -45.36 15.14
C GLU A 233 -2.30 -45.04 14.96
N GLU A 234 -1.49 -45.04 16.03
CA GLU A 234 -0.01 -44.93 15.97
C GLU A 234 0.64 -46.04 15.10
N SER A 235 -0.12 -47.11 14.84
CA SER A 235 0.21 -48.20 13.91
C SER A 235 0.04 -47.82 12.42
N ALA A 236 -0.75 -46.80 12.08
CA ALA A 236 -1.01 -46.33 10.71
C ALA A 236 -0.11 -45.14 10.26
N ARG A 237 0.89 -44.83 11.09
CA ARG A 237 1.87 -43.72 11.02
C ARG A 237 2.72 -43.63 9.75
N GLN A 238 2.73 -44.64 8.88
CA GLN A 238 3.73 -44.74 7.80
C GLN A 238 3.22 -44.43 6.39
N LYS A 239 1.92 -44.16 6.18
CA LYS A 239 1.31 -44.23 4.83
C LYS A 239 1.00 -42.92 4.09
N ARG A 240 1.08 -41.71 4.66
CA ARG A 240 0.58 -40.50 3.96
C ARG A 240 1.41 -39.23 4.12
N GLU A 241 2.73 -39.38 4.03
CA GLU A 241 3.68 -38.31 3.69
C GLU A 241 3.46 -37.73 2.25
N HIS A 242 2.30 -37.96 1.61
CA HIS A 242 2.12 -37.83 0.15
C HIS A 242 1.36 -36.57 -0.34
N TYR A 243 0.59 -35.81 0.45
CA TYR A 243 -0.21 -34.68 -0.09
C TYR A 243 0.10 -33.31 0.51
N ARG A 244 1.38 -33.09 0.79
CA ARG A 244 2.01 -31.88 1.32
C ARG A 244 2.17 -30.75 0.28
N ALA A 245 1.28 -30.66 -0.72
CA ALA A 245 1.43 -29.75 -1.86
C ALA A 245 0.11 -29.05 -2.18
N GLN A 246 -0.19 -27.94 -1.50
CA GLN A 246 -1.26 -27.03 -1.90
C GLN A 246 -0.69 -25.65 -2.24
N SER A 247 -0.70 -25.43 -3.55
CA SER A 247 -0.29 -24.29 -4.35
C SER A 247 -1.10 -23.02 -4.08
N ARG A 248 -0.42 -21.90 -3.81
CA ARG A 248 -0.97 -20.56 -4.03
C ARG A 248 -0.59 -20.08 -5.43
N PRO A 249 -1.51 -19.47 -6.21
CA PRO A 249 -1.20 -19.01 -7.57
C PRO A 249 -0.27 -17.79 -7.55
N PRO A 250 0.55 -17.60 -8.61
CA PRO A 250 1.44 -16.45 -8.71
C PRO A 250 0.63 -15.18 -9.03
N VAL A 251 0.68 -14.18 -8.15
CA VAL A 251 0.07 -12.86 -8.40
C VAL A 251 1.17 -11.91 -8.90
N ASP A 252 1.32 -11.81 -10.22
CA ASP A 252 2.42 -11.11 -10.90
C ASP A 252 2.15 -9.60 -11.19
N TYR A 253 1.13 -8.99 -10.56
CA TYR A 253 0.66 -7.64 -10.93
C TYR A 253 0.65 -6.59 -9.81
N ALA A 254 1.07 -6.93 -8.60
CA ALA A 254 1.03 -6.02 -7.44
C ALA A 254 2.14 -4.94 -7.42
N SER A 255 2.83 -4.71 -8.53
CA SER A 255 4.15 -4.05 -8.57
C SER A 255 4.15 -2.53 -8.46
N VAL A 256 2.99 -1.89 -8.56
CA VAL A 256 2.90 -0.43 -8.76
C VAL A 256 2.18 0.28 -7.62
N ALA A 257 2.21 -0.25 -6.39
CA ALA A 257 1.67 0.46 -5.23
C ALA A 257 2.58 1.63 -4.75
N GLN A 258 3.12 2.39 -5.71
CA GLN A 258 3.70 3.71 -5.52
C GLN A 258 2.88 4.68 -6.36
N PHE A 259 1.87 5.28 -5.73
CA PHE A 259 1.15 6.50 -6.16
C PHE A 259 0.58 6.50 -7.60
N PRO A 260 -0.74 6.72 -7.79
CA PRO A 260 -1.41 6.59 -9.10
C PRO A 260 -1.08 7.70 -10.14
N PHE A 261 0.03 8.41 -10.03
CA PHE A 261 0.33 9.60 -10.85
C PHE A 261 1.56 9.51 -11.77
N LEU A 262 2.14 8.32 -11.99
CA LEU A 262 3.21 8.15 -12.97
C LEU A 262 2.86 7.07 -14.01
N PRO A 263 2.97 7.37 -15.32
CA PRO A 263 2.81 6.36 -16.36
C PRO A 263 3.89 5.27 -16.20
N VAL A 264 3.47 4.02 -16.36
CA VAL A 264 4.36 2.84 -16.33
C VAL A 264 5.37 2.97 -17.48
N PRO A 265 6.69 2.85 -17.23
CA PRO A 265 7.63 2.68 -18.32
C PRO A 265 7.40 1.31 -18.96
N VAL A 266 6.97 1.31 -20.22
CA VAL A 266 6.93 0.12 -21.06
C VAL A 266 8.38 -0.23 -21.41
N TYR A 267 8.91 -1.28 -20.78
CA TYR A 267 10.18 -1.86 -21.23
C TYR A 267 9.87 -2.88 -22.30
N ILE A 268 10.09 -2.50 -23.57
CA ILE A 268 10.17 -3.45 -24.68
C ILE A 268 11.31 -4.42 -24.35
N SER A 269 10.98 -5.70 -24.14
CA SER A 269 11.99 -6.75 -24.09
C SER A 269 12.64 -6.80 -25.47
N ALA A 270 13.93 -6.45 -25.56
CA ALA A 270 14.72 -6.79 -26.72
C ALA A 270 14.67 -8.31 -26.87
N GLN A 271 13.90 -8.80 -27.85
CA GLN A 271 13.97 -10.18 -28.29
C GLN A 271 15.39 -10.39 -28.82
N ALA A 272 16.11 -11.30 -28.16
CA ALA A 272 17.30 -11.89 -28.72
C ALA A 272 16.88 -12.59 -30.01
N HIS A 273 17.23 -11.99 -31.15
CA HIS A 273 17.29 -12.72 -32.40
C HIS A 273 18.54 -13.57 -32.39
N GLU A 274 18.34 -14.83 -32.75
CA GLU A 274 19.34 -15.86 -33.05
C GLU A 274 20.44 -15.38 -34.00
#